data_AF-L1JZS0-F1
#
_entry.id   AF-L1JZS0-F1
#
_cell.length_a   1.000
_cell.length_b   1.000
_cell.length_c   1.000
_cell.angle_alpha   90.00
_cell.angle_beta   90.00
_cell.angle_gamma   90.00
#
_symmetry.space_group_name_H-M   'P 1'
#
loop_
_entity.id
_entity.type
_entity.pdbx_description
1 polymer ?
#
loop_
_entity_poly.entity_id
_entity_poly.type
_entity_poly.pdbx_seq_one_letter_code
_entity_poly.pdbx_strand_id
1 'polypeptide(L)'
;VPWIDWDEWLNVAENVFSDDKERARVAVERIRTWQSRGKVPHSAEATAALVEINCSSDQHSVYELRLMYSMSIIRFVNGIVDSVQQRKFASPISDLAEHAAVPRILVDVRSLFPAPLRTHLASDSTCCLA
;
A
#
# COMPACT_ATOMS: atom_id res chain seq x y z
N VAL A 1 -23.37 3.88 -4.32
CA VAL A 1 -22.38 3.02 -3.62
C VAL A 1 -22.64 1.57 -4.04
N PRO A 2 -21.62 0.68 -4.07
CA PRO A 2 -21.75 -0.68 -4.63
C PRO A 2 -22.33 -1.75 -3.67
N TRP A 3 -22.44 -1.44 -2.37
CA TRP A 3 -23.16 -2.22 -1.37
C TRP A 3 -24.66 -1.90 -1.40
N ILE A 4 -25.47 -2.85 -0.95
CA ILE A 4 -26.94 -2.83 -0.94
C ILE A 4 -27.44 -1.92 0.19
N ASP A 5 -26.91 -2.08 1.39
CA ASP A 5 -27.28 -1.31 2.58
C ASP A 5 -26.08 -1.14 3.54
N TRP A 6 -26.30 -0.37 4.61
CA TRP A 6 -25.28 -0.11 5.61
C TRP A 6 -24.92 -1.35 6.45
N ASP A 7 -25.84 -2.32 6.55
CA ASP A 7 -25.59 -3.56 7.29
C ASP A 7 -24.59 -4.44 6.52
N GLU A 8 -24.71 -4.53 5.19
CA GLU A 8 -23.72 -5.20 4.33
C GLU A 8 -22.34 -4.54 4.49
N TRP A 9 -22.28 -3.21 4.49
CA TRP A 9 -21.03 -2.47 4.70
C TRP A 9 -20.40 -2.78 6.06
N LEU A 10 -21.18 -2.70 7.14
CA LEU A 10 -20.68 -2.92 8.49
C LEU A 10 -20.24 -4.37 8.70
N ASN A 11 -20.99 -5.33 8.18
CA ASN A 11 -20.64 -6.75 8.24
C ASN A 11 -19.32 -7.04 7.53
N VAL A 12 -19.10 -6.47 6.34
CA VAL A 12 -17.83 -6.61 5.63
C VAL A 12 -16.71 -5.96 6.41
N ALA A 13 -16.91 -4.74 6.93
CA ALA A 13 -15.90 -4.05 7.73
C ALA A 13 -15.48 -4.87 8.96
N GLU A 14 -16.43 -5.44 9.70
CA GLU A 14 -16.14 -6.30 10.85
C GLU A 14 -15.38 -7.57 10.44
N ASN A 15 -15.81 -8.24 9.36
CA ASN A 15 -15.20 -9.47 8.90
C ASN A 15 -13.77 -9.27 8.35
N VAL A 16 -13.48 -8.13 7.72
CA VAL A 16 -12.13 -7.79 7.23
C VAL A 16 -11.09 -7.74 8.35
N PHE A 17 -11.49 -7.35 9.57
CA PHE A 17 -10.61 -7.26 10.74
C PHE A 17 -10.76 -8.45 11.71
N SER A 18 -11.47 -9.49 11.32
CA SER A 18 -11.63 -10.71 12.12
C SER A 18 -10.31 -11.49 12.21
N ASP A 19 -10.04 -12.10 13.36
CA ASP A 19 -8.90 -13.01 13.55
C ASP A 19 -9.04 -14.31 12.72
N ASP A 20 -10.28 -14.66 12.37
CA ASP A 20 -10.57 -15.76 11.46
C ASP A 20 -10.23 -15.38 10.01
N LYS A 21 -9.15 -15.98 9.48
CA LYS A 21 -8.69 -15.81 8.09
C LYS A 21 -9.78 -16.13 7.06
N GLU A 22 -10.70 -17.04 7.35
CA GLU A 22 -11.76 -17.40 6.39
C GLU A 22 -12.83 -16.32 6.30
N ARG A 23 -13.26 -15.77 7.44
CA ARG A 23 -14.14 -14.59 7.47
C ARG A 23 -13.50 -13.40 6.74
N ALA A 24 -12.21 -13.19 6.96
CA ALA A 24 -11.45 -12.14 6.28
C ALA A 24 -11.41 -12.35 4.75
N ARG A 25 -11.19 -13.57 4.26
CA ARG A 25 -11.23 -13.90 2.82
C ARG A 25 -12.59 -13.64 2.19
N VAL A 26 -13.68 -14.08 2.83
CA VAL A 26 -15.05 -13.84 2.35
C VAL A 26 -15.33 -12.33 2.25
N ALA A 27 -14.85 -11.55 3.22
CA ALA A 27 -15.00 -10.10 3.21
C ALA A 27 -14.20 -9.44 2.08
N VAL A 28 -12.97 -9.90 1.82
CA VAL A 28 -12.15 -9.46 0.68
C VAL A 28 -12.87 -9.75 -0.64
N GLU A 29 -13.41 -10.96 -0.83
CA GLU A 29 -14.16 -11.33 -2.04
C GLU A 29 -15.40 -10.45 -2.23
N ARG A 30 -16.07 -10.08 -1.13
CA ARG A 30 -17.18 -9.13 -1.17
C ARG A 30 -16.75 -7.76 -1.67
N ILE A 31 -15.60 -7.25 -1.20
CA ILE A 31 -15.02 -5.99 -1.68
C ILE A 31 -14.66 -6.10 -3.18
N ARG A 32 -14.12 -7.24 -3.65
CA ARG A 32 -13.89 -7.47 -5.09
C ARG A 32 -15.18 -7.44 -5.90
N THR A 33 -16.26 -8.00 -5.35
CA THR A 33 -17.59 -7.93 -5.96
C THR A 33 -18.10 -6.49 -6.05
N TRP A 34 -17.80 -5.65 -5.05
CA TRP A 34 -18.15 -4.24 -5.13
C TRP A 34 -17.34 -3.49 -6.19
N GLN A 35 -16.05 -3.83 -6.36
CA GLN A 35 -15.18 -3.25 -7.41
C GLN A 35 -15.70 -3.54 -8.83
N SER A 36 -16.30 -4.72 -9.07
CA SER A 36 -16.89 -5.03 -10.38
C SER A 36 -18.20 -4.30 -10.65
N ARG A 37 -18.91 -3.86 -9.59
CA ARG A 37 -20.18 -3.12 -9.71
C ARG A 37 -19.98 -1.62 -9.88
N GLY A 38 -18.89 -1.06 -9.35
CA GLY A 38 -18.62 0.37 -9.44
C GLY A 38 -17.47 0.83 -8.56
N LYS A 39 -17.41 2.14 -8.32
CA LYS A 39 -16.33 2.75 -7.53
C LYS A 39 -16.49 2.41 -6.05
N VAL A 40 -15.46 1.81 -5.47
CA VAL A 40 -15.30 1.54 -4.04
C VAL A 40 -14.38 2.61 -3.44
N PRO A 41 -14.54 2.99 -2.16
CA PRO A 41 -13.56 3.85 -1.50
C PRO A 41 -12.15 3.25 -1.58
N HIS A 42 -11.16 4.06 -2.00
CA HIS A 42 -9.76 3.63 -2.13
C HIS A 42 -9.21 2.98 -0.85
N SER A 43 -9.63 3.47 0.32
CA SER A 43 -9.28 2.87 1.61
C SER A 43 -9.73 1.41 1.73
N ALA A 44 -10.96 1.10 1.33
CA ALA A 44 -11.48 -0.27 1.38
C ALA A 44 -10.76 -1.19 0.36
N GLU A 45 -10.41 -0.67 -0.82
CA GLU A 45 -9.63 -1.43 -1.80
C GLU A 45 -8.21 -1.74 -1.30
N ALA A 46 -7.55 -0.76 -0.70
CA ALA A 46 -6.21 -0.92 -0.14
C ALA A 46 -6.21 -1.89 1.06
N THR A 47 -7.19 -1.78 1.95
CA THR A 47 -7.35 -2.72 3.08
C THR A 47 -7.58 -4.13 2.57
N ALA A 48 -8.46 -4.32 1.58
CA ALA A 48 -8.71 -5.64 1.00
C ALA A 48 -7.44 -6.27 0.42
N ALA A 49 -6.61 -5.50 -0.29
CA ALA A 49 -5.34 -5.99 -0.83
C ALA A 49 -4.35 -6.42 0.26
N LEU A 50 -4.23 -5.67 1.36
CA LEU A 50 -3.35 -6.03 2.47
C LEU A 50 -3.83 -7.28 3.21
N VAL A 51 -5.14 -7.37 3.47
CA VAL A 51 -5.74 -8.52 4.15
C VAL A 51 -5.66 -9.78 3.29
N GLU A 52 -5.83 -9.66 1.97
CA GLU A 52 -5.64 -10.77 1.03
C GLU A 52 -4.23 -11.37 1.13
N ILE A 53 -3.20 -10.54 1.13
CA ILE A 53 -1.79 -10.97 1.28
C ILE A 53 -1.58 -11.66 2.62
N ASN A 54 -2.15 -11.12 3.71
CA ASN A 54 -2.05 -11.72 5.03
C ASN A 54 -2.77 -13.08 5.11
N CYS A 55 -3.89 -13.23 4.42
CA CYS A 55 -4.64 -14.49 4.38
C CYS A 55 -3.92 -15.58 3.58
N SER A 56 -3.12 -15.24 2.57
CA SER A 56 -2.34 -16.19 1.77
C SER A 56 -0.86 -16.26 2.17
N SER A 57 -0.45 -15.63 3.28
CA SER A 57 0.95 -15.50 3.67
C SER A 57 1.72 -16.82 3.72
N ASP A 58 1.05 -17.88 4.14
CA ASP A 58 1.62 -19.20 4.36
C ASP A 58 1.95 -19.92 3.04
N GLN A 59 1.49 -19.39 1.91
CA GLN A 59 1.68 -19.93 0.56
C GLN A 59 2.79 -19.22 -0.23
N HIS A 60 3.41 -18.19 0.35
CA HIS A 60 4.36 -17.33 -0.33
C HIS A 60 5.71 -17.31 0.38
N SER A 61 6.79 -17.19 -0.39
CA SER A 61 8.11 -16.92 0.16
C SER A 61 8.17 -15.53 0.80
N VAL A 62 9.11 -15.33 1.72
CA VAL A 62 9.37 -14.01 2.33
C VAL A 62 9.65 -12.94 1.28
N TYR A 63 10.31 -13.31 0.18
CA TYR A 63 10.61 -12.38 -0.91
C TYR A 63 9.33 -11.97 -1.67
N GLU A 64 8.45 -12.91 -2.02
CA GLU A 64 7.17 -12.62 -2.66
C GLU A 64 6.29 -11.74 -1.76
N LEU A 65 6.19 -12.08 -0.47
CA LEU A 65 5.45 -11.28 0.50
C LEU A 65 5.95 -9.83 0.55
N ARG A 66 7.28 -9.62 0.56
CA ARG A 66 7.86 -8.27 0.54
C ARG A 66 7.45 -7.49 -0.69
N LEU A 67 7.43 -8.12 -1.86
CA LEU A 67 7.00 -7.47 -3.11
C LEU A 67 5.50 -7.12 -3.08
N MET A 68 4.67 -8.06 -2.63
CA MET A 68 3.21 -7.88 -2.55
C MET A 68 2.81 -6.78 -1.57
N TYR A 69 3.40 -6.79 -0.36
CA TYR A 69 3.17 -5.74 0.64
C TYR A 69 3.67 -4.39 0.15
N SER A 70 4.88 -4.32 -0.41
CA SER A 70 5.43 -3.06 -0.96
C SER A 70 4.51 -2.45 -2.01
N MET A 71 4.03 -3.26 -2.97
CA MET A 71 3.15 -2.77 -4.03
C MET A 71 1.80 -2.28 -3.48
N SER A 72 1.24 -3.00 -2.51
CA SER A 72 -0.04 -2.62 -1.89
C SER A 72 0.08 -1.32 -1.09
N ILE A 73 1.17 -1.14 -0.35
CA ILE A 73 1.47 0.10 0.37
C ILE A 73 1.67 1.26 -0.61
N ILE A 74 2.44 1.07 -1.69
CA ILE A 74 2.65 2.11 -2.71
C ILE A 74 1.31 2.55 -3.32
N ARG A 75 0.43 1.61 -3.69
CA ARG A 75 -0.90 1.94 -4.21
C ARG A 75 -1.76 2.68 -3.20
N PHE A 76 -1.72 2.27 -1.93
CA PHE A 76 -2.42 2.95 -0.85
C PHE A 76 -1.99 4.41 -0.74
N VAL A 77 -0.68 4.65 -0.62
CA VAL A 77 -0.09 6.00 -0.50
C VAL A 77 -0.41 6.84 -1.73
N ASN A 78 -0.26 6.29 -2.93
CA ASN A 78 -0.55 7.01 -4.17
C ASN A 78 -2.00 7.49 -4.21
N GLY A 79 -2.97 6.64 -3.86
CA GLY A 79 -4.37 7.08 -3.86
C GLY A 79 -4.70 8.10 -2.78
N ILE A 80 -3.99 8.11 -1.63
CA ILE A 80 -4.10 9.22 -0.67
C ILE A 80 -3.55 10.51 -1.28
N VAL A 81 -2.34 10.46 -1.84
CA VAL A 81 -1.69 11.62 -2.46
C VAL A 81 -2.56 12.20 -3.57
N ASP A 82 -3.09 11.35 -4.45
CA ASP A 82 -3.96 11.76 -5.54
C ASP A 82 -5.29 12.36 -5.04
N SER A 83 -5.81 11.88 -3.90
CA SER A 83 -7.04 12.42 -3.30
C SER A 83 -6.85 13.81 -2.69
N VAL A 84 -5.64 14.12 -2.23
CA VAL A 84 -5.28 15.41 -1.60
C VAL A 84 -4.79 16.42 -2.65
N GLN A 85 -4.31 15.95 -3.80
CA GLN A 85 -3.83 16.82 -4.88
C GLN A 85 -5.00 17.61 -5.50
N GLN A 86 -5.14 18.86 -5.10
CA GLN A 86 -6.10 19.77 -5.73
C GLN A 86 -5.70 19.98 -7.20
N ARG A 87 -6.64 19.74 -8.13
CA ARG A 87 -6.46 19.72 -9.61
C ARG A 87 -5.78 20.96 -10.24
N LYS A 88 -5.42 21.99 -9.47
CA LYS A 88 -4.87 23.26 -9.96
C LYS A 88 -3.37 23.45 -9.73
N PHE A 89 -2.74 22.73 -8.80
CA PHE A 89 -1.29 22.84 -8.57
C PHE A 89 -0.70 21.48 -8.17
N ALA A 90 0.31 21.03 -8.93
CA ALA A 90 1.11 19.87 -8.56
C ALA A 90 2.08 20.27 -7.45
N SER A 91 1.63 20.20 -6.20
CA SER A 91 2.49 20.40 -5.04
C SER A 91 3.45 19.21 -4.88
N PRO A 92 4.68 19.43 -4.40
CA PRO A 92 5.63 18.35 -4.14
C PRO A 92 5.05 17.32 -3.16
N ILE A 93 5.34 16.03 -3.40
CA ILE A 93 4.83 14.90 -2.58
C ILE A 93 5.24 15.02 -1.10
N SER A 94 6.38 15.68 -0.82
CA SER A 94 6.84 15.99 0.55
C SER A 94 5.84 16.85 1.33
N ASP A 95 5.27 17.85 0.67
CA ASP A 95 4.39 18.84 1.29
C ASP A 95 2.98 18.27 1.45
N LEU A 96 2.59 17.39 0.53
CA LEU A 96 1.31 16.67 0.59
C LEU A 96 1.27 15.63 1.72
N ALA A 97 2.38 14.91 1.96
CA ALA A 97 2.48 13.93 3.04
C ALA A 97 2.34 14.57 4.42
N GLU A 98 2.88 15.78 4.60
CA GLU A 98 2.78 16.56 5.83
C GLU A 98 1.35 17.07 6.09
N HIS A 99 0.65 17.52 5.05
CA HIS A 99 -0.77 17.90 5.14
C HIS A 99 -1.73 16.72 5.35
N ALA A 100 -1.38 15.53 4.85
CA ALA A 100 -2.21 14.33 4.94
C ALA A 100 -1.97 13.50 6.22
N ALA A 101 -1.10 13.95 7.13
CA ALA A 101 -0.69 13.22 8.34
C ALA A 101 -0.24 11.77 8.07
N VAL A 102 0.33 11.50 6.89
CA VAL A 102 0.84 10.17 6.53
C VAL A 102 2.25 10.04 7.11
N PRO A 103 2.53 9.01 7.92
CA PRO A 103 3.87 8.79 8.46
C PRO A 103 4.93 8.73 7.35
N ARG A 104 6.01 9.52 7.49
CA ARG A 104 7.13 9.60 6.51
C ARG A 104 7.70 8.21 6.13
N ILE A 105 7.67 7.26 7.07
CA ILE A 105 8.09 5.87 6.83
C ILE A 105 7.36 5.20 5.66
N LEU A 106 6.08 5.50 5.41
CA LEU A 106 5.31 4.94 4.28
C LEU A 106 5.70 5.57 2.93
N VAL A 107 6.13 6.83 2.94
CA VAL A 107 6.68 7.52 1.76
C VAL A 107 8.07 6.95 1.44
N ASP A 108 8.87 6.67 2.46
CA ASP A 108 10.22 6.12 2.30
C ASP A 108 10.20 4.70 1.73
N VAL A 109 9.18 3.86 2.00
CA VAL A 109 9.03 2.53 1.36
C VAL A 109 9.00 2.63 -0.18
N ARG A 110 8.41 3.69 -0.74
CA ARG A 110 8.40 3.94 -2.19
C ARG A 110 9.80 4.32 -2.71
N SER A 111 10.55 5.07 -1.92
CA SER A 111 11.92 5.52 -2.24
C SER A 111 12.97 4.43 -1.95
N LEU A 112 12.62 3.42 -1.15
CA LEU A 112 13.46 2.29 -0.73
C LEU A 112 13.38 1.10 -1.69
N PHE A 113 13.08 1.32 -2.97
CA PHE A 113 13.54 0.40 -4.02
C PHE A 113 14.85 1.00 -4.56
N PRO A 114 16.00 0.70 -3.94
CA PRO A 114 17.25 1.25 -4.44
C PRO A 114 17.51 0.59 -5.79
N ALA A 115 17.80 1.43 -6.77
CA ALA A 115 18.65 1.06 -7.89
C ALA A 115 19.84 0.22 -7.37
N PRO A 116 20.31 -0.77 -8.14
CA PRO A 116 21.32 -1.72 -7.67
C PRO A 116 22.50 -0.99 -7.03
N LEU A 117 22.90 -1.50 -5.86
CA LEU A 117 24.02 -1.07 -5.04
C LEU A 117 25.14 -0.48 -5.91
N ARG A 118 25.27 0.85 -5.91
CA ARG A 118 26.46 1.51 -6.45
C ARG A 118 27.61 1.14 -5.52
N THR A 119 28.36 0.16 -5.99
CA THR A 119 29.70 -0.27 -5.58
C THR A 119 30.46 0.78 -4.78
N HIS A 120 30.67 0.50 -3.49
CA HIS A 120 31.85 0.96 -2.77
C HIS A 120 33.07 0.22 -3.34
N LEU A 121 33.60 0.72 -4.46
CA LEU A 121 34.95 0.41 -4.95
C LEU A 121 35.49 1.66 -5.65
N ALA A 122 35.79 2.71 -4.87
CA ALA A 122 36.74 3.75 -5.24
C ALA A 122 36.93 4.73 -4.08
N SER A 123 37.65 4.32 -3.03
CA SER A 123 38.58 5.19 -2.30
C SER A 123 39.28 4.34 -1.26
N ASP A 124 40.44 3.80 -1.62
CA ASP A 124 41.59 3.82 -0.72
C ASP A 124 42.86 3.52 -1.52
N SER A 125 43.87 4.34 -1.30
CA SER A 125 45.20 4.37 -1.93
C SER A 125 45.19 5.06 -3.31
N THR A 126 45.82 6.23 -3.53
CA THR A 126 47.13 6.63 -3.02
C THR A 126 47.28 8.14 -3.21
N CYS A 127 47.39 8.89 -2.11
CA CYS A 127 48.18 10.11 -2.09
C CYS A 127 49.58 9.66 -1.66
N CYS A 128 50.58 9.70 -2.56
CA CYS A 128 51.99 9.83 -2.23
C CYS A 128 52.87 9.78 -3.50
N LEU A 129 53.60 10.89 -3.70
CA LEU A 129 54.96 11.00 -4.25
C LEU A 129 55.15 11.25 -5.76
N ALA A 130 55.80 12.41 -6.00
CA ALA A 130 56.68 12.83 -7.09
C ALA A 130 56.04 13.24 -8.43
#